data_AF-A0A5P2H6L7-F1
#
_entry.id   AF-A0A5P2H6L7-F1
#
_cell.length_a   1.000
_cell.length_b   1.000
_cell.length_c   1.000
_cell.angle_alpha   90.00
_cell.angle_beta   90.00
_cell.angle_gamma   90.00
#
_symmetry.space_group_name_H-M   'P 1'
#
loop_
_entity.id
_entity.type
_entity.pdbx_description
1 polymer ?
#
loop_
_entity_poly.entity_id
_entity_poly.type
_entity_poly.pdbx_seq_one_letter_code
_entity_poly.pdbx_strand_id
1 'polypeptide(L)'
;MAARVDARVDAQVDARAAAQPGARSDARSGAGRRARVALRLAGALGALACAALGVLPGSAQAQPAVPDSRTTVGVQAERALQARQQAASCAACHGPDGHAPAGSPIPGLAGKPQAQMIEQMLAFKNGQRAGTVMPQLARGYSDAEIVAIAAWFSDPAQTRR
;
A
#
# COMPACT_ATOMS: atom_id res chain seq x y z
N MET A 1 23.32 -26.57 -16.94
CA MET A 1 21.89 -26.49 -17.34
C MET A 1 21.08 -25.46 -16.53
N ALA A 2 21.69 -24.61 -15.67
CA ALA A 2 20.98 -23.59 -14.89
C ALA A 2 20.88 -22.22 -15.59
N ALA A 3 21.90 -21.81 -16.36
CA ALA A 3 21.98 -20.46 -16.97
C ALA A 3 20.98 -20.15 -18.10
N ARG A 4 20.12 -21.11 -18.51
CA ARG A 4 19.11 -20.90 -19.57
C ARG A 4 17.72 -20.58 -19.04
N VAL A 5 17.48 -20.71 -17.73
CA VAL A 5 16.19 -20.42 -17.12
C VAL A 5 16.07 -18.93 -16.79
N ASP A 6 17.13 -18.30 -16.26
CA ASP A 6 17.14 -16.87 -15.94
C ASP A 6 16.84 -15.98 -17.16
N ALA A 7 17.48 -16.26 -18.30
CA ALA A 7 17.27 -15.47 -19.52
C ALA A 7 15.83 -15.51 -20.07
N ARG A 8 15.02 -16.52 -19.71
CA ARG A 8 13.60 -16.59 -20.10
C ARG A 8 12.70 -15.78 -19.16
N VAL A 9 13.10 -15.62 -17.90
CA VAL A 9 12.35 -14.84 -16.91
C VAL A 9 12.52 -13.35 -17.20
N ASP A 10 13.74 -12.90 -17.50
CA ASP A 10 14.01 -11.50 -17.86
C ASP A 10 13.25 -11.07 -19.13
N ALA A 11 13.23 -11.92 -20.16
CA ALA A 11 12.50 -11.64 -21.40
C ALA A 11 10.96 -11.54 -21.21
N GLN A 12 10.40 -12.16 -20.16
CA GLN A 12 8.97 -12.07 -19.85
C GLN A 12 8.58 -10.82 -19.07
N VAL A 13 9.52 -10.22 -18.33
CA VAL A 13 9.31 -8.96 -17.61
C VAL A 13 9.25 -7.78 -18.58
N ASP A 14 10.14 -7.75 -19.57
CA ASP A 14 10.18 -6.69 -20.59
C ASP A 14 8.95 -6.70 -21.51
N ALA A 15 8.38 -7.89 -21.81
CA ALA A 15 7.21 -8.02 -22.66
C ALA A 15 5.92 -7.45 -22.02
N ARG A 16 5.85 -7.33 -20.68
CA ARG A 16 4.68 -6.76 -19.98
C ARG A 16 4.73 -5.24 -19.85
N ALA A 17 5.87 -4.61 -20.11
CA ALA A 17 6.02 -3.15 -20.08
C ALA A 17 5.48 -2.46 -21.35
N ALA A 18 5.24 -3.20 -22.44
CA ALA A 18 4.95 -2.62 -23.76
C ALA A 18 3.46 -2.61 -24.19
N ALA A 19 2.51 -2.94 -23.31
CA ALA A 19 1.10 -3.08 -23.71
C ALA A 19 0.12 -2.35 -22.79
N GLN A 20 0.15 -1.02 -22.75
CA GLN A 20 -1.02 -0.20 -22.39
C GLN A 20 -1.05 1.13 -23.18
N PRO A 21 -1.71 1.20 -24.35
CA PRO A 21 -2.16 2.46 -24.91
C PRO A 21 -3.65 2.69 -24.60
N GLY A 22 -3.97 3.80 -23.96
CA GLY A 22 -5.30 4.41 -24.06
C GLY A 22 -6.05 4.67 -22.75
N ALA A 23 -5.66 5.71 -22.01
CA ALA A 23 -6.59 6.50 -21.22
C ALA A 23 -6.29 7.97 -21.47
N ARG A 24 -7.03 8.55 -22.43
CA ARG A 24 -7.00 9.99 -22.71
C ARG A 24 -7.65 10.73 -21.55
N SER A 25 -6.85 11.51 -20.84
CA SER A 25 -7.28 12.42 -19.78
C SER A 25 -7.56 13.79 -20.39
N ASP A 26 -8.79 14.00 -20.89
CA ASP A 26 -9.24 15.32 -21.33
C ASP A 26 -10.38 15.88 -20.47
N ALA A 27 -10.02 16.93 -19.73
CA ALA A 27 -10.76 18.18 -19.54
C ALA A 27 -12.07 18.20 -18.71
N ARG A 28 -11.99 18.86 -17.54
CA ARG A 28 -12.59 20.20 -17.25
C ARG A 28 -12.47 20.47 -15.74
N SER A 29 -11.40 21.11 -15.28
CA SER A 29 -11.25 22.57 -15.14
C SER A 29 -12.53 23.39 -15.42
N GLY A 30 -13.20 23.83 -14.35
CA GLY A 30 -14.45 24.57 -14.38
C GLY A 30 -14.69 25.33 -13.07
N ALA A 31 -14.02 26.47 -12.95
CA ALA A 31 -14.45 27.69 -12.26
C ALA A 31 -15.48 27.59 -11.10
N GLY A 32 -14.99 27.70 -9.86
CA GLY A 32 -15.77 28.11 -8.69
C GLY A 32 -15.09 29.28 -7.98
N ARG A 33 -15.05 30.45 -8.63
CA ARG A 33 -14.57 31.69 -8.03
C ARG A 33 -15.70 32.37 -7.25
N ARG A 34 -15.32 33.01 -6.14
CA ARG A 34 -16.03 34.05 -5.35
C ARG A 34 -17.07 33.46 -4.38
N ALA A 35 -17.01 33.73 -3.07
CA ALA A 35 -17.09 35.07 -2.52
C ALA A 35 -16.22 35.28 -1.27
N ARG A 36 -15.65 36.49 -1.21
CA ARG A 36 -14.99 37.10 -0.06
C ARG A 36 -16.06 37.79 0.79
N VAL A 37 -16.12 37.50 2.09
CA VAL A 37 -16.66 38.38 3.15
C VAL A 37 -15.83 38.03 4.40
N ALA A 38 -14.74 38.72 4.73
CA ALA A 38 -14.65 40.04 5.32
C ALA A 38 -15.53 40.20 6.59
N LEU A 39 -15.00 39.79 7.74
CA LEU A 39 -15.19 40.58 8.96
C LEU A 39 -13.95 40.49 9.84
N ARG A 40 -13.17 41.57 9.78
CA ARG A 40 -12.14 41.91 10.75
C ARG A 40 -12.84 42.45 11.99
N LEU A 41 -12.56 41.88 13.16
CA LEU A 41 -12.71 42.60 14.42
C LEU A 41 -11.33 42.70 15.06
N ALA A 42 -10.87 43.94 15.10
CA ALA A 42 -9.62 44.37 15.66
C ALA A 42 -9.68 44.29 17.18
N GLY A 43 -8.73 43.55 17.77
CA GLY A 43 -8.32 43.71 19.16
C GLY A 43 -6.93 44.33 19.16
N ALA A 44 -6.86 45.66 19.16
CA ALA A 44 -5.64 46.40 19.42
C ALA A 44 -5.45 46.55 20.93
N LEU A 45 -4.18 46.50 21.38
CA LEU A 45 -3.56 47.22 22.51
C LEU A 45 -2.66 46.28 23.32
N GLY A 46 -1.37 46.38 23.05
CA GLY A 46 -0.32 45.67 23.78
C GLY A 46 1.05 45.84 23.15
N ALA A 47 1.41 47.07 22.78
CA ALA A 47 2.79 47.40 22.46
C ALA A 47 3.56 47.55 23.78
N LEU A 48 4.43 46.60 24.09
CA LEU A 48 5.56 46.87 24.97
C LEU A 48 6.82 46.21 24.40
N ALA A 49 7.75 47.09 24.06
CA ALA A 49 9.08 46.88 23.51
C ALA A 49 9.87 45.75 24.18
N CYS A 50 10.47 44.88 23.35
CA CYS A 50 11.75 44.25 23.64
C CYS A 50 12.56 44.21 22.34
N ALA A 51 13.22 45.32 22.01
CA ALA A 51 14.36 45.32 21.12
C ALA A 51 15.53 44.66 21.87
N ALA A 52 15.67 43.34 21.73
CA ALA A 52 16.88 42.63 22.11
C ALA A 52 17.46 42.02 20.83
N LEU A 53 18.63 42.53 20.43
CA LEU A 53 19.50 41.91 19.43
C LEU A 53 19.94 40.55 19.99
N GLY A 54 19.14 39.51 19.75
CA GLY A 54 19.48 38.12 20.02
C GLY A 54 19.88 37.44 18.71
N VAL A 55 21.16 37.21 18.52
CA VAL A 55 21.69 36.29 17.50
C VAL A 55 21.15 34.90 17.84
N LEU A 56 20.10 34.47 17.14
CA LEU A 56 19.62 33.09 17.20
C LEU A 56 20.61 32.22 16.40
N PRO A 57 21.21 31.17 16.99
CA PRO A 57 21.93 30.17 16.20
C PRO A 57 20.91 29.52 15.27
N GLY A 58 21.20 29.58 13.98
CA GLY A 58 20.30 29.08 12.94
C GLY A 58 19.89 27.64 13.23
N SER A 59 18.58 27.42 13.29
CA SER A 59 17.99 26.08 13.24
C SER A 59 18.46 25.43 11.95
N ALA A 60 19.49 24.59 12.04
CA ALA A 60 19.84 23.64 11.01
C ALA A 60 18.64 22.70 10.88
N GLN A 61 17.68 23.08 10.04
CA GLN A 61 16.62 22.20 9.59
C GLN A 61 17.33 21.14 8.76
N ALA A 62 17.68 20.03 9.41
CA ALA A 62 18.06 18.81 8.74
C ALA A 62 16.87 18.43 7.86
N GLN A 63 16.95 18.79 6.59
CA GLN A 63 15.96 18.40 5.60
C GLN A 63 16.01 16.87 5.52
N PRO A 64 14.90 16.16 5.74
CA PRO A 64 14.89 14.71 5.62
C PRO A 64 15.30 14.36 4.20
N ALA A 65 16.33 13.54 4.06
CA ALA A 65 16.79 13.08 2.76
C ALA A 65 15.62 12.38 2.05
N VAL A 66 15.09 13.03 1.01
CA VAL A 66 14.03 12.46 0.20
C VAL A 66 14.70 11.41 -0.70
N PRO A 67 14.36 10.12 -0.61
CA PRO A 67 14.98 9.10 -1.44
C PRO A 67 14.74 9.40 -2.92
N ASP A 68 15.72 9.12 -3.80
CA ASP A 68 15.52 9.24 -5.25
C ASP A 68 14.32 8.38 -5.65
N SER A 69 13.41 8.99 -6.42
CA SER A 69 12.29 8.33 -7.08
C SER A 69 12.62 6.94 -7.63
N ARG A 70 13.81 6.74 -8.22
CA ARG A 70 14.23 5.43 -8.74
C ARG A 70 14.39 4.37 -7.65
N THR A 71 14.93 4.75 -6.50
CA THR A 71 15.03 3.87 -5.33
C THR A 71 13.65 3.53 -4.78
N THR A 72 12.72 4.49 -4.76
CA THR A 72 11.35 4.21 -4.31
C THR A 72 10.64 3.21 -5.23
N VAL A 73 10.81 3.33 -6.56
CA VAL A 73 10.20 2.40 -7.52
C VAL A 73 10.75 0.99 -7.32
N GLY A 74 12.06 0.83 -7.12
CA GLY A 74 12.67 -0.47 -6.79
C GLY A 74 12.02 -1.09 -5.57
N VAL A 75 12.08 -0.39 -4.42
CA VAL A 75 11.52 -0.89 -3.14
C VAL A 75 10.06 -1.31 -3.25
N GLN A 76 9.27 -0.60 -4.05
CA GLN A 76 7.86 -0.95 -4.26
C GLN A 76 7.71 -2.21 -5.12
N ALA A 77 8.55 -2.41 -6.14
CA ALA A 77 8.57 -3.64 -6.94
C ALA A 77 8.98 -4.86 -6.11
N GLU A 78 10.01 -4.74 -5.26
CA GLU A 78 10.41 -5.84 -4.37
C GLU A 78 9.29 -6.20 -3.37
N ARG A 79 8.61 -5.20 -2.79
CA ARG A 79 7.45 -5.44 -1.91
C ARG A 79 6.30 -6.13 -2.63
N ALA A 80 6.02 -5.74 -3.88
CA ALA A 80 5.00 -6.39 -4.68
C ALA A 80 5.35 -7.86 -4.98
N LEU A 81 6.62 -8.14 -5.28
CA LEU A 81 7.11 -9.50 -5.48
C LEU A 81 7.01 -10.34 -4.20
N GLN A 82 7.40 -9.77 -3.05
CA GLN A 82 7.29 -10.43 -1.76
C GLN A 82 5.82 -10.74 -1.42
N ALA A 83 4.91 -9.78 -1.61
CA ALA A 83 3.48 -9.98 -1.39
C ALA A 83 2.92 -11.11 -2.28
N ARG A 84 3.35 -11.18 -3.55
CA ARG A 84 2.99 -12.26 -4.47
C ARG A 84 3.47 -13.63 -3.98
N GLN A 85 4.71 -13.73 -3.53
CA GLN A 85 5.28 -14.97 -3.00
C GLN A 85 4.54 -15.43 -1.74
N GLN A 86 4.23 -14.51 -0.84
CA GLN A 86 3.46 -14.79 0.36
C GLN A 86 2.04 -15.23 0.01
N ALA A 87 1.36 -14.52 -0.89
CA ALA A 87 0.02 -14.87 -1.35
C ALA A 87 -0.05 -16.26 -2.02
N ALA A 88 1.01 -16.67 -2.73
CA ALA A 88 1.09 -17.99 -3.33
C ALA A 88 0.98 -19.13 -2.29
N SER A 89 1.54 -18.93 -1.09
CA SER A 89 1.39 -19.91 0.00
C SER A 89 -0.07 -20.01 0.49
N CYS A 90 -0.81 -18.90 0.48
CA CYS A 90 -2.22 -18.87 0.89
C CYS A 90 -3.11 -19.61 -0.14
N ALA A 91 -2.78 -19.50 -1.43
CA ALA A 91 -3.52 -20.13 -2.51
C ALA A 91 -3.53 -21.67 -2.45
N ALA A 92 -2.56 -22.28 -1.76
CA ALA A 92 -2.51 -23.73 -1.55
C ALA A 92 -3.75 -24.27 -0.79
N CYS A 93 -4.34 -23.45 0.10
CA CYS A 93 -5.52 -23.81 0.87
C CYS A 93 -6.77 -23.02 0.45
N HIS A 94 -6.59 -21.76 0.09
CA HIS A 94 -7.70 -20.84 -0.27
C HIS A 94 -8.06 -20.86 -1.76
N GLY A 95 -7.42 -21.75 -2.53
CA GLY A 95 -7.65 -21.95 -3.95
C GLY A 95 -6.80 -21.03 -4.84
N PRO A 96 -6.67 -21.37 -6.14
CA PRO A 96 -5.94 -20.57 -7.11
C PRO A 96 -6.46 -19.13 -7.14
N ASP A 97 -5.54 -18.17 -7.08
CA ASP A 97 -5.84 -16.73 -7.03
C ASP A 97 -6.83 -16.34 -5.92
N GLY A 98 -6.89 -17.13 -4.84
CA GLY A 98 -7.80 -16.91 -3.72
C GLY A 98 -9.23 -17.40 -3.96
N HIS A 99 -9.49 -18.20 -4.99
CA HIS A 99 -10.83 -18.71 -5.25
C HIS A 99 -10.97 -20.17 -4.84
N ALA A 100 -11.47 -20.38 -3.63
CA ALA A 100 -11.78 -21.71 -3.14
C ALA A 100 -12.89 -22.37 -4.01
N PRO A 101 -12.82 -23.69 -4.27
CA PRO A 101 -13.88 -24.42 -4.94
C PRO A 101 -15.22 -24.32 -4.19
N ALA A 102 -16.32 -24.46 -4.94
CA ALA A 102 -17.66 -24.53 -4.34
C ALA A 102 -17.73 -25.71 -3.34
N GLY A 103 -18.30 -25.47 -2.16
CA GLY A 103 -18.40 -26.47 -1.10
C GLY A 103 -17.10 -26.68 -0.30
N SER A 104 -16.03 -25.94 -0.59
CA SER A 104 -14.82 -25.95 0.23
C SER A 104 -15.12 -25.47 1.67
N PRO A 105 -14.67 -26.19 2.71
CA PRO A 105 -14.75 -25.69 4.09
C PRO A 105 -13.81 -24.50 4.33
N ILE A 106 -12.82 -24.31 3.46
CA ILE A 106 -11.90 -23.17 3.49
C ILE A 106 -12.49 -22.07 2.61
N PRO A 107 -12.68 -20.84 3.15
CA PRO A 107 -13.27 -19.74 2.39
C PRO A 107 -12.31 -19.23 1.33
N GLY A 108 -12.83 -18.77 0.19
CA GLY A 108 -12.03 -17.99 -0.77
C GLY A 108 -11.58 -16.65 -0.17
N LEU A 109 -10.52 -16.07 -0.70
CA LEU A 109 -9.96 -14.77 -0.33
C LEU A 109 -10.16 -13.70 -1.42
N ALA A 110 -10.35 -14.12 -2.68
CA ALA A 110 -10.44 -13.24 -3.83
C ALA A 110 -11.52 -12.16 -3.67
N GLY A 111 -11.15 -10.90 -3.90
CA GLY A 111 -12.06 -9.75 -3.88
C GLY A 111 -12.58 -9.38 -2.50
N LYS A 112 -12.05 -9.96 -1.41
CA LYS A 112 -12.45 -9.55 -0.06
C LYS A 112 -11.95 -8.14 0.26
N PRO A 113 -12.70 -7.33 1.02
CA PRO A 113 -12.23 -6.03 1.45
C PRO A 113 -10.93 -6.16 2.24
N GLN A 114 -9.91 -5.38 1.84
CA GLN A 114 -8.58 -5.41 2.46
C GLN A 114 -8.66 -5.23 3.98
N ALA A 115 -9.45 -4.27 4.46
CA ALA A 115 -9.61 -3.98 5.88
C ALA A 115 -10.15 -5.19 6.67
N GLN A 116 -11.14 -5.90 6.12
CA GLN A 116 -11.68 -7.10 6.75
C GLN A 116 -10.62 -8.20 6.80
N MET A 117 -9.85 -8.39 5.73
CA MET A 117 -8.77 -9.38 5.74
C MET A 117 -7.71 -9.09 6.80
N ILE A 118 -7.30 -7.82 6.93
CA ILE A 118 -6.34 -7.38 7.96
C ILE A 118 -6.91 -7.66 9.34
N GLU A 119 -8.15 -7.22 9.60
CA GLU A 119 -8.83 -7.45 10.88
C GLU A 119 -8.87 -8.93 11.24
N GLN A 120 -9.27 -9.79 10.30
CA GLN A 120 -9.34 -11.23 10.53
C GLN A 120 -7.96 -11.85 10.80
N MET A 121 -6.93 -11.46 10.05
CA MET A 121 -5.56 -11.94 10.25
C MET A 121 -5.00 -11.49 11.60
N LEU A 122 -5.22 -10.23 12.00
CA LEU A 122 -4.82 -9.74 13.31
C LEU A 122 -5.58 -10.45 14.43
N ALA A 123 -6.88 -10.69 14.27
CA ALA A 123 -7.69 -11.43 15.23
C ALA A 123 -7.21 -12.89 15.39
N PHE A 124 -6.75 -13.53 14.31
CA PHE A 124 -6.12 -14.84 14.40
C PHE A 124 -4.76 -14.78 15.11
N LYS A 125 -3.94 -13.78 14.75
CA LYS A 125 -2.59 -13.59 15.30
C LYS A 125 -2.61 -13.34 16.80
N ASN A 126 -3.53 -12.50 17.28
CA ASN A 126 -3.66 -12.13 18.69
C ASN A 126 -4.55 -13.08 19.51
N GLY A 127 -5.13 -14.11 18.88
CA GLY A 127 -5.98 -15.10 19.55
C GLY A 127 -7.42 -14.66 19.83
N GLN A 128 -7.86 -13.49 19.32
CA GLN A 128 -9.26 -13.05 19.41
C GLN A 128 -10.21 -13.87 18.53
N ARG A 129 -9.69 -14.52 17.49
CA ARG A 129 -10.45 -15.41 16.62
C ARG A 129 -9.95 -16.84 16.71
N ALA A 130 -10.85 -17.77 17.02
CA ALA A 130 -10.59 -19.20 16.98
C ALA A 130 -10.48 -19.70 15.52
N GLY A 131 -9.59 -20.66 15.30
CA GLY A 131 -9.42 -21.35 14.01
C GLY A 131 -8.53 -22.57 14.18
N THR A 132 -8.56 -23.47 13.20
CA THR A 132 -7.77 -24.72 13.24
C THR A 132 -6.30 -24.43 12.95
N VAL A 133 -6.00 -23.94 11.74
CA VAL A 133 -4.63 -23.70 11.26
C VAL A 133 -4.27 -22.21 11.18
N MET A 134 -5.26 -21.35 10.88
CA MET A 134 -5.02 -19.93 10.65
C MET A 134 -4.39 -19.17 11.82
N PRO A 135 -4.72 -19.42 13.11
CA PRO A 135 -4.02 -18.79 14.23
C PRO A 135 -2.51 -19.07 14.24
N GLN A 136 -2.09 -20.28 13.83
CA GLN A 136 -0.67 -20.63 13.75
C GLN A 136 0.00 -19.92 12.58
N LEU A 137 -0.64 -19.90 11.41
CA LEU A 137 -0.12 -19.22 10.22
C LEU A 137 -0.01 -17.70 10.43
N ALA A 138 -1.04 -17.07 11.00
CA ALA A 138 -1.09 -15.62 11.19
C ALA A 138 0.02 -15.09 12.10
N ARG A 139 0.51 -15.90 13.05
CA ARG A 139 1.66 -15.56 13.90
C ARG A 139 2.99 -15.53 13.15
N GLY A 140 3.09 -16.22 12.01
CA GLY A 140 4.30 -16.24 11.18
C GLY A 140 4.51 -15.00 10.31
N TYR A 141 3.50 -14.12 10.20
CA TYR A 141 3.57 -12.91 9.40
C TYR A 141 3.64 -11.66 10.28
N SER A 142 4.48 -10.70 9.88
CA SER A 142 4.45 -9.35 10.43
C SER A 142 3.19 -8.60 10.01
N ASP A 143 2.87 -7.51 10.70
CA ASP A 143 1.67 -6.72 10.41
C ASP A 143 1.76 -6.07 9.01
N ALA A 144 2.97 -5.67 8.60
CA ALA A 144 3.22 -5.15 7.27
C ALA A 144 2.98 -6.21 6.18
N GLU A 145 3.37 -7.46 6.42
CA GLU A 145 3.12 -8.57 5.49
C GLU A 145 1.63 -8.93 5.45
N ILE A 146 0.93 -8.91 6.58
CA ILE A 146 -0.53 -9.07 6.63
C ILE A 146 -1.23 -8.03 5.75
N VAL A 147 -0.81 -6.76 5.86
CA VAL A 147 -1.35 -5.68 5.03
C VAL A 147 -1.07 -5.91 3.54
N ALA A 148 0.14 -6.36 3.20
CA ALA A 148 0.53 -6.63 1.82
C ALA A 148 -0.23 -7.80 1.20
N ILE A 149 -0.40 -8.90 1.95
CA ILE A 149 -1.19 -10.07 1.54
C ILE A 149 -2.67 -9.68 1.39
N ALA A 150 -3.21 -8.88 2.30
CA ALA A 150 -4.57 -8.39 2.20
C ALA A 150 -4.77 -7.49 0.98
N ALA A 151 -3.81 -6.61 0.68
CA ALA A 151 -3.85 -5.78 -0.51
C ALA A 151 -3.89 -6.66 -1.77
N TRP A 152 -3.04 -7.69 -1.83
CA TRP A 152 -2.97 -8.63 -2.95
C TRP A 152 -4.32 -9.27 -3.28
N PHE A 153 -4.98 -9.87 -2.29
CA PHE A 153 -6.26 -10.57 -2.53
C PHE A 153 -7.47 -9.64 -2.70
N SER A 154 -7.35 -8.39 -2.26
CA SER A 154 -8.38 -7.37 -2.50
C SER A 154 -8.32 -6.77 -3.90
N ASP A 155 -7.18 -6.88 -4.58
CA ASP A 155 -6.98 -6.32 -5.91
C ASP A 155 -7.52 -7.27 -6.99
N PRO A 156 -8.61 -6.90 -7.71
CA PRO A 156 -9.16 -7.74 -8.77
C PRO A 156 -8.21 -7.95 -9.96
N ALA A 157 -7.15 -7.15 -10.11
CA ALA A 157 -6.11 -7.39 -11.11
C ALA A 157 -5.24 -8.60 -10.75
N GLN A 158 -5.04 -8.87 -9.45
CA GLN A 158 -4.27 -10.02 -8.97
C GLN A 158 -5.12 -11.28 -8.81
N THR A 159 -6.43 -11.11 -8.58
CA THR A 159 -7.36 -12.22 -8.38
C THR A 159 -8.29 -12.42 -9.58
N ARG A 160 -7.80 -12.24 -10.80
CA ARG A 160 -8.60 -12.50 -12.01
C ARG A 160 -8.41 -13.96 -12.44
N ARG A 161 -9.51 -14.70 -12.53
CA ARG A 161 -9.56 -16.03 -13.16
C ARG A 161 -9.56 -15.96 -14.68
#